data_AF-A0A067DXL8-F1
#
_entry.id   AF-A0A067DXL8-F1
#
_cell.length_a   1.000
_cell.length_b   1.000
_cell.length_c   1.000
_cell.angle_alpha   90.00
_cell.angle_beta   90.00
_cell.angle_gamma   90.00
#
_symmetry.space_group_name_H-M   'P 1'
#
loop_
_entity.id
_entity.type
_entity.pdbx_description
1 polymer ?
#
loop_
_entity_poly.entity_id
_entity_poly.type
_entity_poly.pdbx_seq_one_letter_code
_entity_poly.pdbx_strand_id
1 'polypeptide(L)'
;DSEDDDDVTEETPVIGFWSGFAWLVGMTAIIALLSEFVVGTIEDASNSWGISVSFISIILLPIVGNAAEHAGAIIFAFKNKLVSNK
;
A
#
# COMPACT_ATOMS: atom_id res chain seq x y z
N ASP A 1 -14.91 -27.63 -35.42
CA ASP A 1 -13.63 -27.61 -34.71
C ASP A 1 -13.44 -26.24 -34.10
N SER A 2 -13.38 -26.27 -32.78
CA SER A 2 -13.28 -25.17 -31.84
C SER A 2 -12.00 -24.36 -32.06
N GLU A 3 -12.19 -23.06 -32.18
CA GLU A 3 -11.15 -22.03 -32.20
C GLU A 3 -10.40 -22.07 -30.86
N ASP A 4 -9.16 -22.55 -30.95
CA ASP A 4 -8.11 -22.50 -29.95
C ASP A 4 -7.37 -21.18 -30.21
N ASP A 5 -7.75 -20.11 -29.51
CA ASP A 5 -7.00 -18.85 -29.52
C ASP A 5 -6.80 -18.42 -28.06
N ASP A 6 -5.95 -19.20 -27.41
CA ASP A 6 -5.40 -18.94 -26.10
C ASP A 6 -4.42 -17.76 -26.22
N ASP A 7 -4.93 -16.54 -26.25
CA ASP A 7 -4.13 -15.31 -26.15
C ASP A 7 -3.48 -15.21 -24.76
N VAL A 8 -2.43 -16.00 -24.53
CA VAL A 8 -1.43 -15.76 -23.50
C VAL A 8 -0.68 -14.51 -23.92
N THR A 9 -1.23 -13.35 -23.53
CA THR A 9 -0.57 -12.05 -23.58
C THR A 9 0.77 -12.19 -22.85
N GLU A 10 1.88 -12.17 -23.59
CA GLU A 10 3.22 -12.06 -23.00
C GLU A 10 3.22 -10.81 -22.10
N GLU A 11 3.43 -11.00 -20.79
CA GLU A 11 3.63 -9.91 -19.84
C GLU A 11 4.96 -9.20 -20.15
N THR A 12 4.94 -8.37 -21.19
CA THR A 12 6.06 -7.49 -21.51
C THR A 12 6.10 -6.38 -20.46
N PRO A 13 7.27 -6.06 -19.89
CA PRO A 13 7.37 -5.06 -18.84
C PRO A 13 6.92 -3.69 -19.38
N VAL A 14 5.82 -3.16 -18.82
CA VAL A 14 5.23 -1.87 -19.20
C VAL A 14 6.18 -0.70 -18.93
N ILE A 15 7.16 -0.89 -18.04
CA ILE A 15 8.22 0.08 -17.73
C ILE A 15 9.60 -0.49 -18.05
N GLY A 16 10.39 0.25 -18.83
CA GLY A 16 11.79 -0.08 -19.10
C GLY A 16 12.67 0.07 -17.86
N PHE A 17 13.84 -0.58 -17.84
CA PHE A 17 14.74 -0.58 -16.69
C PHE A 17 15.12 0.83 -16.21
N TRP A 18 15.51 1.72 -17.13
CA TRP A 18 15.93 3.08 -16.79
C TRP A 18 14.78 3.95 -16.31
N SER A 19 13.57 3.79 -16.85
CA SER A 19 12.39 4.53 -16.36
C SER A 19 11.95 4.00 -14.99
N GLY A 20 12.01 2.69 -14.77
CA GLY A 20 11.79 2.09 -13.45
C GLY A 20 12.79 2.56 -12.41
N PHE A 21 14.08 2.63 -12.75
CA PHE A 21 15.12 3.14 -11.86
C PHE A 21 14.90 4.63 -11.50
N ALA A 22 14.53 5.46 -12.48
CA ALA A 22 14.20 6.86 -12.23
C ALA A 22 12.99 7.00 -11.31
N TRP A 23 11.94 6.21 -11.52
CA TRP A 23 10.77 6.17 -10.64
C TRP A 23 11.10 5.72 -9.22
N LEU A 24 11.94 4.69 -9.07
CA LEU A 24 12.38 4.21 -7.76
C LEU A 24 13.07 5.33 -6.99
N VAL A 25 14.09 5.96 -7.58
CA VAL A 25 14.83 7.05 -6.94
C VAL A 25 13.91 8.24 -6.64
N GLY A 26 13.04 8.60 -7.59
CA GLY A 26 12.09 9.70 -7.42
C GLY A 26 11.12 9.47 -6.26
N MET A 27 10.50 8.29 -6.20
CA MET A 27 9.59 7.94 -5.11
C MET A 27 10.32 7.84 -3.77
N THR A 28 11.52 7.25 -3.75
CA THR A 28 12.32 7.21 -2.52
C THR A 28 12.64 8.60 -2.01
N ALA A 29 13.05 9.53 -2.87
CA ALA A 29 13.32 10.91 -2.48
C ALA A 29 12.06 11.64 -1.97
N ILE A 30 10.92 11.46 -2.64
CA ILE A 30 9.65 12.04 -2.22
C ILE A 30 9.21 11.49 -0.86
N ILE A 31 9.29 10.17 -0.65
CA ILE A 31 8.96 9.53 0.62
C ILE A 31 9.91 9.99 1.73
N ALA A 32 11.20 10.14 1.45
CA ALA A 32 12.17 10.63 2.43
C ALA A 32 11.82 12.05 2.90
N LEU A 33 11.46 12.95 1.97
CA LEU A 33 11.01 14.31 2.31
C LEU A 33 9.71 14.29 3.13
N LEU A 34 8.73 13.49 2.71
CA LEU A 34 7.45 13.36 3.42
C LEU A 34 7.61 12.74 4.82
N SER A 35 8.58 11.84 4.99
CA SER A 35 8.84 11.17 6.26
C SER A 35 9.21 12.15 7.36
N GLU A 36 9.94 13.23 7.07
CA GLU A 36 10.27 14.25 8.08
C GLU A 36 9.01 14.96 8.59
N PHE A 37 8.10 15.33 7.68
CA PHE A 37 6.82 15.93 8.05
C PHE A 37 5.95 14.97 8.86
N VAL A 38 5.88 13.69 8.45
CA VAL A 38 5.11 12.67 9.17
C VAL A 38 5.67 12.47 10.58
N VAL A 39 6.99 12.31 10.74
CA VAL A 39 7.62 12.15 12.05
C VAL A 39 7.36 13.37 12.94
N GLY A 40 7.52 14.59 12.42
CA GLY A 40 7.25 15.82 13.19
C GLY A 40 5.80 15.89 13.66
N THR A 41 4.83 15.55 12.81
CA THR A 41 3.41 15.50 13.22
C THR A 41 3.13 14.41 14.25
N ILE A 42 3.82 13.28 14.21
CA ILE A 42 3.71 12.22 15.22
C ILE A 42 4.26 12.70 16.56
N GLU A 43 5.37 13.43 16.58
CA GLU A 43 5.94 14.00 17.80
C GLU A 43 5.01 15.05 18.43
N ASP A 44 4.45 15.95 17.61
CA ASP A 44 3.46 16.92 18.07
C ASP A 44 2.19 16.25 18.61
N ALA A 45 1.68 15.23 17.90
CA ALA A 45 0.52 14.44 18.36
C ALA A 45 0.82 13.68 19.65
N SER A 46 2.01 13.08 19.77
CA SER A 46 2.49 12.42 20.98
C SER A 46 2.45 13.37 22.18
N ASN A 47 2.99 14.57 22.01
CA ASN A 47 3.00 15.60 23.06
C ASN A 47 1.58 16.10 23.40
N SER A 48 0.72 16.29 22.40
CA SER A 48 -0.64 16.77 22.62
C SER A 48 -1.57 15.74 23.25
N TRP A 49 -1.43 14.46 22.91
CA TRP A 49 -2.31 13.38 23.36
C TRP A 49 -1.74 12.63 24.58
N GLY A 50 -0.49 12.87 24.95
CA GLY A 50 0.19 12.16 26.05
C GLY A 50 0.44 10.69 25.75
N ILE A 51 0.50 10.32 24.46
CA ILE A 51 0.71 8.95 23.98
C ILE A 51 2.13 8.86 23.42
N SER A 52 2.83 7.74 23.60
CA SER A 52 4.20 7.64 23.10
C SER A 52 4.30 7.64 21.57
N VAL A 53 5.35 8.26 21.04
CA VAL A 53 5.74 8.21 19.62
C VAL A 53 5.77 6.78 19.10
N SER A 54 6.32 5.84 19.88
CA SER A 54 6.38 4.43 19.51
C SER A 54 5.01 3.79 19.37
N PHE A 55 4.04 4.14 20.22
CA PHE A 55 2.68 3.62 20.10
C PHE A 55 2.00 4.16 18.84
N ILE A 56 2.13 5.47 18.58
CA ILE A 56 1.55 6.09 17.38
C ILE A 56 2.14 5.44 16.11
N SER A 57 3.46 5.24 16.09
CA SER A 57 4.19 4.73 14.91
C SER A 57 3.98 3.24 14.67
N ILE A 58 3.98 2.40 15.72
CA ILE A 58 3.93 0.94 15.59
C ILE A 58 2.49 0.41 15.52
N ILE A 59 1.55 1.09 16.19
CA ILE A 59 0.17 0.59 16.33
C ILE A 59 -0.81 1.43 15.49
N LEU A 60 -0.89 2.74 15.72
CA LEU A 60 -1.87 3.60 15.06
C LEU A 60 -1.62 3.73 13.55
N LEU A 61 -0.35 3.93 13.16
CA LEU A 61 0.00 4.17 11.76
C LEU A 61 -0.33 2.95 10.86
N PRO A 62 0.01 1.69 11.21
CA PRO A 62 -0.40 0.53 10.41
C PRO A 62 -1.92 0.29 10.39
N ILE A 63 -2.62 0.58 11.49
CA ILE A 63 -4.09 0.45 11.54
C ILE A 63 -4.72 1.39 10.51
N VAL A 64 -4.32 2.66 10.50
CA VAL A 64 -4.88 3.65 9.55
C VAL A 64 -4.40 3.36 8.13
N GLY A 65 -3.12 3.04 7.94
CA GLY A 65 -2.54 2.74 6.62
C GLY A 65 -3.20 1.55 5.94
N ASN A 66 -3.52 0.51 6.69
CA ASN A 66 -4.14 -0.71 6.16
C ASN A 66 -5.67 -0.72 6.30
N ALA A 67 -6.28 0.36 6.82
CA ALA A 67 -7.73 0.39 7.11
C ALA A 67 -8.57 0.15 5.85
N ALA A 68 -8.19 0.74 4.71
CA ALA A 68 -8.92 0.60 3.46
C ALA A 68 -8.88 -0.86 2.94
N GLU A 69 -7.72 -1.50 3.01
CA GLU A 69 -7.55 -2.90 2.60
C GLU A 69 -8.31 -3.84 3.54
N HIS A 70 -8.22 -3.61 4.85
CA HIS A 70 -8.91 -4.41 5.85
C HIS A 70 -10.44 -4.26 5.75
N ALA A 71 -10.93 -3.03 5.54
CA ALA A 71 -12.35 -2.78 5.29
C ALA A 71 -12.81 -3.44 3.98
N GLY A 72 -12.00 -3.38 2.91
CA GLY A 72 -12.26 -4.06 1.66
C GLY A 72 -12.36 -5.58 1.83
N ALA A 73 -11.43 -6.19 2.57
CA ALA A 73 -11.43 -7.61 2.89
C ALA A 73 -12.68 -8.01 3.68
N ILE A 74 -13.08 -7.21 4.67
CA ILE A 74 -14.30 -7.44 5.46
C ILE A 74 -15.55 -7.34 4.58
N ILE A 75 -15.68 -6.31 3.76
CA ILE A 75 -16.83 -6.14 2.84
C ILE A 75 -16.89 -7.30 1.83
N PHE A 76 -15.74 -7.71 1.30
CA PHE A 76 -15.63 -8.84 0.37
C PHE A 76 -16.02 -10.17 1.04
N ALA A 77 -15.63 -10.37 2.30
CA ALA A 77 -16.04 -11.51 3.11
C ALA A 77 -17.55 -11.51 3.37
N PHE A 78 -18.15 -10.37 3.74
CA PHE A 78 -19.59 -10.24 3.95
C PHE A 78 -20.42 -10.48 2.68
N LYS A 79 -19.87 -10.12 1.50
CA LYS A 79 -20.53 -10.39 0.21
C LYS A 79 -20.35 -11.83 -0.28
N ASN A 80 -19.87 -12.74 0.59
CA ASN A 80 -19.61 -14.16 0.33
C ASN A 80 -18.79 -14.40 -0.96
N LYS A 81 -17.87 -13.48 -1.25
CA LYS A 81 -16.95 -13.58 -2.39
C LYS A 81 -15.59 -14.14 -1.99
N LEU A 82 -15.44 -14.65 -0.77
CA LEU A 82 -14.24 -15.38 -0.36
C LEU A 82 -13.98 -16.46 -1.40
N VAL A 83 -12.76 -16.42 -1.97
CA VAL A 83 -12.20 -17.30 -3.01
C VAL A 83 -13.16 -18.44 -3.32
N SER A 84 -13.88 -18.28 -4.44
CA SER A 84 -14.74 -19.30 -5.01
C SER A 84 -14.02 -20.63 -4.91
N ASN A 85 -14.57 -21.52 -4.08
CA ASN A 85 -14.17 -22.91 -3.99
C ASN A 85 -14.19 -23.47 -5.42
N LYS A 86 -13.02 -23.78 -5.96
CA LYS A 86 -12.85 -24.70 -7.07
C LYS A 86 -11.77 -25.70 -6.68
#